data_AF-A0AAN3D8L7-F1
#
_entry.id   AF-A0AAN3D8L7-F1
#
_cell.length_a   1.000
_cell.length_b   1.000
_cell.length_c   1.000
_cell.angle_alpha   90.00
_cell.angle_beta   90.00
_cell.angle_gamma   90.00
#
_symmetry.space_group_name_H-M   'P 1'
#
loop_
_entity.id
_entity.type
_entity.pdbx_description
1 polymer ?
#
loop_
_entity_poly.entity_id
_entity_poly.type
_entity_poly.pdbx_seq_one_letter_code
_entity_poly.pdbx_strand_id
1 'polypeptide(L)'
;MGNCGEFHTFTVAYYNKVMIRFLGNIEARADAKGRVFIPATFRKQLQAASEERLIMRKDVFQDCLTLYPESVWNEELNELRSRLNKWNSKHQLIFRQFVSDVEIVTPDSNGRILIPKRYLQICSIHGDIRFIGIDNKIEIWAKERAEQPFMSPEEFGAALEEIMNDDNRQDGER
;
A
#
# COMPACT_ATOMS: atom_id res chain seq x y z
N MET A 1 -28.87 -8.55 42.07
CA MET A 1 -28.36 -9.24 40.87
C MET A 1 -28.20 -8.20 39.77
N GLY A 2 -26.99 -7.66 39.58
CA GLY A 2 -26.67 -6.70 38.53
C GLY A 2 -25.42 -7.20 37.80
N ASN A 3 -25.52 -7.38 36.49
CA ASN A 3 -24.46 -7.88 35.63
C ASN A 3 -23.26 -6.93 35.63
N CYS A 4 -22.14 -7.37 36.21
CA CYS A 4 -20.86 -6.69 36.21
C CYS A 4 -19.89 -7.39 35.22
N GLY A 5 -20.29 -7.50 33.95
CA GLY A 5 -19.56 -8.31 32.95
C GLY A 5 -19.30 -7.67 31.58
N GLU A 6 -19.98 -6.58 31.22
CA GLU A 6 -19.95 -6.10 29.81
C GLU A 6 -18.98 -4.94 29.54
N PHE A 7 -18.38 -4.32 30.57
CA PHE A 7 -17.52 -3.15 30.37
C PHE A 7 -16.04 -3.50 30.08
N HIS A 8 -15.59 -4.72 30.39
CA HIS A 8 -14.18 -5.10 30.21
C HIS A 8 -13.82 -5.56 28.78
N THR A 9 -14.79 -5.99 27.98
CA THR A 9 -14.55 -6.45 26.59
C THR A 9 -14.42 -5.30 25.61
N PHE A 10 -15.01 -4.13 25.87
CA PHE A 10 -14.93 -2.98 24.98
C PHE A 10 -13.57 -2.25 25.00
N THR A 11 -12.86 -2.27 26.13
CA THR A 11 -11.60 -1.52 26.28
C THR A 11 -10.40 -2.26 25.65
N VAL A 12 -10.42 -3.60 25.61
CA VAL A 12 -9.34 -4.40 25.02
C VAL A 12 -9.33 -4.31 23.48
N ALA A 13 -10.48 -4.05 22.85
CA ALA A 13 -10.59 -3.87 21.40
C ALA A 13 -9.99 -2.56 20.88
N TYR A 14 -9.76 -1.55 21.74
CA TYR A 14 -9.27 -0.23 21.35
C TYR A 14 -7.74 -0.12 21.28
N TYR A 15 -6.99 -1.10 21.79
CA TYR A 15 -5.56 -0.96 22.06
C TYR A 15 -4.64 -2.01 21.40
N ASN A 16 -5.09 -2.59 20.29
CA ASN A 16 -4.20 -3.32 19.39
C ASN A 16 -4.57 -3.02 17.94
N LYS A 17 -4.38 -1.76 17.51
CA LYS A 17 -4.26 -1.50 16.07
C LYS A 17 -2.97 -2.19 15.63
N VAL A 18 -3.09 -3.42 15.10
CA VAL A 18 -1.97 -4.14 14.53
C VAL A 18 -1.42 -3.29 13.41
N MET A 19 -0.23 -2.71 13.60
CA MET A 19 0.45 -1.99 12.53
C MET A 19 0.85 -3.03 11.48
N ILE A 20 0.09 -3.07 10.39
CA ILE A 20 0.36 -3.99 9.29
C ILE A 20 1.64 -3.55 8.58
N ARG A 21 2.55 -4.51 8.38
CA ARG A 21 3.80 -4.27 7.65
C ARG A 21 4.10 -5.41 6.71
N PHE A 22 4.31 -5.09 5.45
CA PHE A 22 4.69 -6.00 4.40
C PHE A 22 6.20 -5.91 4.17
N LEU A 23 6.87 -7.06 4.28
CA LEU A 23 8.29 -7.20 4.01
C LEU A 23 8.51 -8.31 3.00
N GLY A 24 9.27 -8.00 1.95
CA GLY A 24 9.67 -8.97 0.95
C GLY A 24 9.60 -8.44 -0.47
N ASN A 25 10.38 -9.08 -1.32
CA ASN A 25 10.41 -8.88 -2.77
C ASN A 25 10.20 -10.26 -3.41
N ILE A 26 9.06 -10.47 -4.06
CA ILE A 26 8.58 -11.80 -4.43
C ILE A 26 8.10 -11.78 -5.88
N GLU A 27 8.71 -12.62 -6.71
CA GLU A 27 8.28 -12.82 -8.09
C GLU A 27 7.01 -13.67 -8.16
N ALA A 28 6.16 -13.32 -9.12
CA ALA A 28 4.96 -14.08 -9.45
C ALA A 28 4.61 -13.89 -10.93
N ARG A 29 3.59 -14.61 -11.40
CA ARG A 29 3.10 -14.49 -12.76
C ARG A 29 1.59 -14.32 -12.77
N ALA A 30 1.13 -13.35 -13.54
CA ALA A 30 -0.28 -13.18 -13.88
C ALA A 30 -0.69 -14.21 -14.93
N ASP A 31 -1.84 -14.85 -14.71
CA ASP A 31 -2.41 -15.74 -15.72
C ASP A 31 -3.02 -14.96 -16.89
N ALA A 32 -3.50 -15.66 -17.92
CA ALA A 32 -4.10 -15.05 -19.12
C ALA A 32 -5.34 -14.16 -18.83
N LYS A 33 -5.96 -14.29 -17.65
CA LYS A 33 -7.10 -13.48 -17.20
C LYS A 33 -6.66 -12.31 -16.33
N GLY A 34 -5.38 -12.17 -16.00
CA GLY A 34 -4.87 -11.16 -15.09
C GLY A 34 -4.97 -11.55 -13.62
N ARG A 35 -5.22 -12.83 -13.30
CA ARG A 35 -5.25 -13.30 -11.91
C ARG A 35 -3.82 -13.55 -11.42
N VAL A 36 -3.53 -13.06 -10.22
CA VAL A 36 -2.23 -13.21 -9.56
C VAL A 36 -2.45 -13.76 -8.16
N PHE A 37 -1.53 -14.62 -7.70
CA PHE A 37 -1.53 -15.10 -6.33
C PHE A 37 -0.90 -14.05 -5.43
N ILE A 38 -1.57 -13.67 -4.35
CA ILE A 38 -0.92 -12.87 -3.31
C ILE A 38 0.08 -13.77 -2.58
N PRO A 39 1.36 -13.35 -2.45
CA PRO A 39 2.37 -14.11 -1.73
C PRO A 39 1.91 -14.53 -0.32
N ALA A 40 2.26 -15.75 0.08
CA ALA A 40 1.79 -16.32 1.34
C ALA A 40 2.18 -15.49 2.57
N THR A 41 3.35 -14.85 2.53
CA THR A 41 3.81 -13.94 3.59
C THR A 41 2.88 -12.74 3.75
N PHE A 42 2.46 -12.12 2.65
CA PHE A 42 1.54 -10.98 2.67
C PHE A 42 0.12 -11.41 3.05
N ARG A 43 -0.35 -12.57 2.57
CA ARG A 43 -1.66 -13.12 2.99
C ARG A 43 -1.74 -13.36 4.50
N LYS A 44 -0.66 -13.86 5.12
CA LYS A 44 -0.62 -14.03 6.58
C LYS A 44 -0.73 -12.71 7.33
N GLN A 45 -0.09 -11.65 6.84
CA GLN A 45 -0.18 -10.31 7.45
C GLN A 45 -1.60 -9.74 7.33
N LEU A 46 -2.23 -9.87 6.16
CA LEU A 46 -3.62 -9.46 5.96
C LEU A 46 -4.58 -10.21 6.88
N GLN A 47 -4.41 -11.53 7.00
CA GLN A 47 -5.22 -12.35 7.90
C GLN A 47 -5.03 -11.98 9.37
N ALA A 48 -3.78 -11.76 9.81
CA ALA A 48 -3.48 -11.35 11.18
C ALA A 48 -4.10 -9.99 11.54
N ALA A 49 -4.22 -9.09 10.57
CA ALA A 49 -4.86 -7.79 10.72
C ALA A 49 -6.38 -7.80 10.46
N SER A 50 -6.98 -8.96 10.12
CA SER A 50 -8.40 -9.07 9.72
C SER A 50 -8.77 -8.21 8.52
N GLU A 51 -7.85 -8.06 7.57
CA GLU A 51 -8.01 -7.28 6.34
C GLU A 51 -8.50 -8.17 5.20
N GLU A 52 -9.80 -8.09 4.89
CA GLU A 52 -10.45 -8.91 3.85
C GLU A 52 -10.53 -8.21 2.49
N ARG A 53 -10.55 -6.88 2.48
CA ARG A 53 -10.62 -6.05 1.28
C ARG A 53 -9.33 -5.31 1.07
N LEU A 54 -8.91 -5.25 -0.19
CA LEU A 54 -7.77 -4.47 -0.63
C LEU A 54 -8.24 -3.38 -1.59
N ILE A 55 -7.50 -2.29 -1.61
CA ILE A 55 -7.70 -1.17 -2.50
C ILE A 55 -6.52 -1.12 -3.46
N MET A 56 -6.79 -1.24 -4.75
CA MET A 56 -5.80 -1.21 -5.81
C MET A 56 -5.84 0.13 -6.55
N ARG A 57 -4.68 0.70 -6.87
CA ARG A 57 -4.56 1.88 -7.75
C ARG A 57 -3.21 1.92 -8.44
N LYS A 58 -3.06 2.74 -9.48
CA LYS A 58 -1.74 3.13 -10.02
C LYS A 58 -1.03 4.05 -9.01
N ASP A 59 0.27 3.87 -8.80
CA ASP A 59 1.05 4.80 -7.98
C ASP A 59 1.13 6.23 -8.60
N VAL A 60 1.38 7.25 -7.76
CA VAL A 60 1.45 8.66 -8.20
C VAL A 60 2.77 8.97 -8.90
N PHE A 61 3.86 8.38 -8.44
CA PHE A 61 5.22 8.72 -8.84
C PHE A 61 5.85 7.63 -9.71
N GLN A 62 5.34 6.40 -9.59
CA GLN A 62 5.88 5.23 -10.26
C GLN A 62 4.84 4.56 -11.16
N ASP A 63 5.33 3.86 -12.18
CA ASP A 63 4.51 3.05 -13.08
C ASP A 63 4.31 1.64 -12.51
N CYS A 64 3.77 1.57 -11.30
CA CYS A 64 3.41 0.34 -10.62
C CYS A 64 1.97 0.43 -10.11
N LEU A 65 1.42 -0.72 -9.71
CA LEU A 65 0.17 -0.75 -8.95
C LEU A 65 0.50 -0.81 -7.47
N THR A 66 -0.34 -0.22 -6.64
CA THR A 66 -0.26 -0.35 -5.19
C THR A 66 -1.55 -0.98 -4.67
N LEU A 67 -1.39 -1.96 -3.80
CA LEU A 67 -2.44 -2.57 -3.01
C LEU A 67 -2.32 -2.08 -1.56
N TYR A 68 -3.40 -1.50 -1.08
CA TYR A 68 -3.55 -1.11 0.31
C TYR A 68 -4.52 -2.07 0.98
N PRO A 69 -4.28 -2.50 2.23
CA PRO A 69 -5.37 -2.86 3.13
C PRO A 69 -6.40 -1.71 3.17
N GLU A 70 -7.68 -2.02 3.29
CA GLU A 70 -8.72 -0.99 3.22
C GLU A 70 -8.61 0.03 4.36
N SER A 71 -8.22 -0.42 5.56
CA SER A 71 -7.97 0.48 6.69
C SER A 71 -6.87 1.51 6.38
N VAL A 72 -5.74 1.04 5.83
CA VAL A 72 -4.60 1.88 5.43
C VAL A 72 -5.02 2.88 4.36
N TRP A 73 -5.77 2.44 3.34
CA TRP A 73 -6.26 3.34 2.30
C TRP A 73 -7.15 4.47 2.87
N ASN A 74 -8.03 4.14 3.82
CA ASN A 74 -8.89 5.13 4.44
C ASN A 74 -8.08 6.17 5.24
N GLU A 75 -6.99 5.75 5.87
CA GLU A 75 -6.07 6.64 6.59
C GLU A 75 -5.36 7.59 5.63
N GLU A 76 -4.76 7.07 4.55
CA GLU A 76 -4.13 7.86 3.49
C GLU A 76 -5.10 8.89 2.88
N LEU A 77 -6.34 8.45 2.61
CA LEU A 77 -7.37 9.30 2.03
C LEU A 77 -7.80 10.41 3.01
N ASN A 78 -7.89 10.10 4.31
CA ASN A 78 -8.20 11.07 5.34
C ASN A 78 -7.07 12.08 5.52
N GLU A 79 -5.82 11.62 5.50
CA GLU A 79 -4.65 12.50 5.55
C GLU A 79 -4.64 13.46 4.36
N LEU A 80 -4.77 12.94 3.13
CA LEU A 80 -4.83 13.78 1.94
C LEU A 80 -5.97 14.78 2.05
N ARG A 81 -7.17 14.34 2.43
CA ARG A 81 -8.34 15.21 2.59
C ARG A 81 -8.09 16.31 3.63
N SER A 82 -7.39 16.03 4.72
CA SER A 82 -7.10 17.01 5.77
C SER A 82 -6.20 18.16 5.29
N ARG A 83 -5.36 17.89 4.28
CA ARG A 83 -4.45 18.87 3.67
C ARG A 83 -5.08 19.65 2.51
N LEU A 84 -6.28 19.28 2.05
CA LEU A 84 -6.91 19.88 0.87
C LEU A 84 -8.03 20.87 1.23
N ASN A 85 -8.01 22.06 0.62
CA ASN A 85 -9.10 23.03 0.72
C ASN A 85 -10.20 22.70 -0.30
N LYS A 86 -11.42 22.44 0.19
CA LYS A 86 -12.59 22.12 -0.66
C LYS A 86 -13.01 23.23 -1.63
N TRP A 87 -12.65 24.47 -1.33
CA TRP A 87 -12.97 25.64 -2.15
C TRP A 87 -11.86 26.02 -3.14
N ASN A 88 -10.75 25.28 -3.14
CA ASN A 88 -9.68 25.46 -4.11
C ASN A 88 -9.86 24.48 -5.29
N SER A 89 -10.02 25.01 -6.50
CA SER A 89 -10.27 24.21 -7.71
C SER A 89 -9.13 23.24 -8.03
N LYS A 90 -7.86 23.64 -7.84
CA LYS A 90 -6.69 22.78 -8.04
C LYS A 90 -6.68 21.63 -7.04
N HIS A 91 -7.03 21.89 -5.77
CA HIS A 91 -7.10 20.86 -4.74
C HIS A 91 -8.22 19.84 -5.06
N GLN A 92 -9.36 20.29 -5.59
CA GLN A 92 -10.41 19.39 -6.07
C GLN A 92 -9.96 18.51 -7.24
N LEU A 93 -9.17 19.06 -8.17
CA LEU A 93 -8.61 18.28 -9.29
C LEU A 93 -7.61 17.23 -8.79
N ILE A 94 -6.72 17.57 -7.85
CA ILE A 94 -5.79 16.63 -7.22
C ILE A 94 -6.56 15.49 -6.54
N PHE A 95 -7.57 15.83 -5.73
CA PHE A 95 -8.37 14.81 -5.06
C PHE A 95 -9.08 13.89 -6.06
N ARG A 96 -9.68 14.47 -7.11
CA ARG A 96 -10.35 13.72 -8.18
C ARG A 96 -9.39 12.75 -8.88
N GLN A 97 -8.18 13.19 -9.18
CA GLN A 97 -7.16 12.34 -9.82
C GLN A 97 -6.65 11.25 -8.86
N PHE A 98 -6.53 11.54 -7.57
CA PHE A 98 -6.07 10.55 -6.60
C PHE A 98 -7.05 9.39 -6.44
N VAL A 99 -8.36 9.66 -6.54
CA VAL A 99 -9.42 8.65 -6.38
C VAL A 99 -9.95 8.07 -7.69
N SER A 100 -9.53 8.59 -8.86
CA SER A 100 -10.11 8.19 -10.16
C SER A 100 -9.82 6.75 -10.54
N ASP A 101 -8.64 6.26 -10.16
CA ASP A 101 -8.12 4.96 -10.60
C ASP A 101 -8.07 3.95 -9.45
N VAL A 102 -9.01 4.07 -8.50
CA VAL A 102 -9.11 3.22 -7.32
C VAL A 102 -10.12 2.09 -7.56
N GLU A 103 -9.73 0.85 -7.26
CA GLU A 103 -10.58 -0.33 -7.39
C GLU A 103 -10.51 -1.20 -6.13
N ILE A 104 -11.66 -1.65 -5.64
CA ILE A 104 -11.72 -2.61 -4.53
C ILE A 104 -11.48 -4.01 -5.10
N VAL A 105 -10.53 -4.73 -4.53
CA VAL A 105 -10.24 -6.12 -4.87
C VAL A 105 -10.31 -7.01 -3.63
N THR A 106 -10.94 -8.17 -3.78
CA THR A 106 -11.05 -9.18 -2.72
C THR A 106 -10.30 -10.44 -3.16
N PRO A 107 -9.38 -10.97 -2.35
CA PRO A 107 -8.76 -12.25 -2.63
C PRO A 107 -9.82 -13.37 -2.69
N ASP A 108 -9.74 -14.24 -3.70
CA ASP A 108 -10.58 -15.44 -3.79
C ASP A 108 -10.19 -16.47 -2.72
N SER A 109 -10.96 -17.57 -2.62
CA SER A 109 -10.67 -18.66 -1.68
C SER A 109 -9.29 -19.32 -1.87
N ASN A 110 -8.64 -19.11 -3.01
CA ASN A 110 -7.28 -19.59 -3.30
C ASN A 110 -6.21 -18.51 -3.05
N GLY A 111 -6.59 -17.35 -2.52
CA GLY A 111 -5.70 -16.22 -2.26
C GLY A 111 -5.25 -15.49 -3.52
N ARG A 112 -6.01 -15.55 -4.62
CA ARG A 112 -5.75 -14.81 -5.85
C ARG A 112 -6.58 -13.55 -5.92
N ILE A 113 -6.02 -12.51 -6.53
CA ILE A 113 -6.76 -11.32 -6.94
C ILE A 113 -6.79 -11.21 -8.46
N LEU A 114 -7.80 -10.54 -8.98
CA LEU A 114 -7.90 -10.19 -10.39
C LEU A 114 -7.35 -8.78 -10.58
N ILE A 115 -6.32 -8.62 -11.42
CA ILE A 115 -5.89 -7.31 -11.90
C ILE A 115 -6.57 -7.06 -13.25
N PRO A 116 -7.48 -6.06 -13.34
CA PRO A 116 -8.11 -5.71 -14.61
C PRO A 116 -7.06 -5.36 -15.67
N LYS A 117 -7.32 -5.79 -16.91
CA LYS A 117 -6.41 -5.59 -18.05
C LYS A 117 -5.97 -4.14 -18.25
N ARG A 118 -6.85 -3.17 -17.96
CA ARG A 118 -6.52 -1.73 -18.05
C ARG A 118 -5.33 -1.35 -17.17
N TYR A 119 -5.24 -1.91 -15.96
CA TYR A 119 -4.15 -1.61 -15.02
C TYR A 119 -2.86 -2.31 -15.42
N LEU A 120 -2.95 -3.55 -15.90
CA LEU A 120 -1.81 -4.24 -16.50
C LEU A 120 -1.22 -3.43 -17.66
N GLN A 121 -2.07 -2.88 -18.53
CA GLN A 121 -1.64 -2.06 -19.65
C GLN A 121 -1.00 -0.73 -19.20
N ILE A 122 -1.63 -0.01 -18.28
CA ILE A 122 -1.12 1.28 -17.77
C ILE A 122 0.26 1.12 -17.10
N CYS A 123 0.50 0.00 -16.40
CA CYS A 123 1.78 -0.28 -15.75
C CYS A 123 2.76 -1.09 -16.63
N SER A 124 2.43 -1.33 -17.91
CA SER A 124 3.25 -2.14 -18.83
C SER A 124 3.59 -3.54 -18.32
N ILE A 125 2.64 -4.19 -17.65
CA ILE A 125 2.79 -5.56 -17.14
C ILE A 125 2.32 -6.55 -18.20
N HIS A 126 3.22 -7.44 -18.64
CA HIS A 126 2.95 -8.42 -19.70
C HIS A 126 2.83 -9.88 -19.23
N GLY A 127 2.95 -10.12 -17.93
CA GLY A 127 2.71 -11.43 -17.33
C GLY A 127 3.54 -11.65 -16.07
N ASP A 128 4.85 -11.49 -16.18
CA ASP A 128 5.75 -11.64 -15.03
C ASP A 128 5.73 -10.36 -14.19
N ILE A 129 5.51 -10.53 -12.89
CA ILE A 129 5.37 -9.44 -11.93
C ILE A 129 6.27 -9.65 -10.72
N ARG A 130 6.49 -8.56 -10.01
CA ARG A 130 7.18 -8.56 -8.73
C ARG A 130 6.34 -7.82 -7.71
N PHE A 131 6.04 -8.51 -6.60
CA PHE A 131 5.45 -7.88 -5.44
C PHE A 131 6.54 -7.35 -4.52
N ILE A 132 6.40 -6.11 -4.08
CA ILE A 132 7.33 -5.47 -3.14
C ILE A 132 6.51 -4.96 -1.96
N GLY A 133 6.82 -5.43 -0.75
CA GLY A 133 6.26 -4.87 0.47
C GLY A 133 6.95 -3.55 0.79
N ILE A 134 6.18 -2.46 0.88
CA ILE A 134 6.68 -1.14 1.24
C ILE A 134 5.86 -0.62 2.42
N ASP A 135 6.38 -0.84 3.62
CA ASP A 135 5.69 -0.52 4.86
C ASP A 135 4.29 -1.16 4.95
N ASN A 136 3.22 -0.38 5.02
CA ASN A 136 1.85 -0.84 5.21
C ASN A 136 1.09 -1.14 3.90
N LYS A 137 1.77 -1.09 2.75
CA LYS A 137 1.19 -1.37 1.42
C LYS A 137 2.07 -2.32 0.61
N ILE A 138 1.52 -2.85 -0.47
CA ILE A 138 2.21 -3.77 -1.39
C ILE A 138 2.21 -3.14 -2.77
N GLU A 139 3.37 -3.06 -3.40
CA GLU A 139 3.47 -2.65 -4.80
C GLU A 139 3.56 -3.87 -5.73
N ILE A 140 3.00 -3.74 -6.93
CA ILE A 140 3.06 -4.71 -8.00
C ILE A 140 3.71 -4.05 -9.21
N TRP A 141 4.87 -4.57 -9.56
CA TRP A 141 5.70 -4.08 -10.64
C TRP A 141 5.72 -5.06 -11.80
N ALA A 142 5.91 -4.54 -13.02
CA ALA A 142 6.44 -5.35 -14.11
C ALA A 142 7.83 -5.85 -13.70
N LYS A 143 8.09 -7.15 -13.84
CA LYS A 143 9.33 -7.78 -13.35
C LYS A 143 10.57 -7.06 -13.88
N GLU A 144 10.57 -6.73 -15.17
CA GLU A 144 11.68 -6.13 -15.90
C GLU A 144 12.05 -4.75 -15.33
N ARG A 145 11.05 -3.99 -14.86
CA ARG A 145 11.29 -2.66 -14.27
C ARG A 145 11.89 -2.73 -12.87
N ALA A 146 11.57 -3.77 -12.12
CA ALA A 146 12.03 -3.94 -10.75
C ALA A 146 13.27 -4.85 -10.65
N GLU A 147 13.86 -5.29 -11.78
CA GLU A 147 15.09 -6.09 -11.81
C GLU A 147 16.33 -5.27 -11.51
N GLN A 148 16.32 -4.00 -11.89
CA GLN A 148 17.38 -3.06 -11.56
C GLN A 148 17.08 -2.31 -10.26
N PRO A 149 18.11 -1.87 -9.53
CA PRO A 149 17.93 -0.93 -8.44
C PRO A 149 17.15 0.32 -8.88
N PHE A 150 16.24 0.81 -8.04
CA PHE A 150 15.45 2.03 -8.31
C PHE A 150 16.30 3.31 -8.30
N MET A 151 17.46 3.26 -7.67
CA MET A 151 18.49 4.29 -7.65
C MET A 151 19.85 3.59 -7.79
N SER A 152 20.85 4.26 -8.36
CA SER A 152 22.21 3.70 -8.33
C SER A 152 22.70 3.56 -6.88
N PRO A 153 23.61 2.61 -6.59
CA PRO A 153 24.18 2.50 -5.25
C PRO A 153 24.79 3.81 -4.74
N GLU A 154 25.42 4.58 -5.63
CA GLU A 154 26.04 5.86 -5.32
C GLU A 154 25.01 6.94 -4.97
N GLU A 155 23.97 7.08 -5.80
CA GLU A 155 22.88 8.04 -5.56
C GLU A 155 22.10 7.69 -4.30
N PHE A 156 21.80 6.41 -4.10
CA PHE A 156 21.10 5.93 -2.91
C PHE A 156 21.90 6.19 -1.64
N GLY A 157 23.21 5.91 -1.66
CA GLY A 157 24.10 6.16 -0.52
C GLY A 157 24.14 7.64 -0.14
N ALA A 158 24.32 8.52 -1.13
CA ALA A 158 24.37 9.96 -0.91
C ALA A 158 23.04 10.53 -0.37
N ALA A 159 21.91 10.16 -0.99
CA ALA A 159 20.59 10.62 -0.56
C ALA A 159 20.24 10.13 0.86
N LEU A 160 20.60 8.89 1.20
CA LEU A 160 20.37 8.34 2.54
C LEU A 160 21.21 9.07 3.59
N GLU A 161 22.49 9.37 3.30
CA GLU A 161 23.36 10.12 4.21
C GLU A 161 22.84 11.54 4.46
N GLU A 162 22.34 12.23 3.42
CA GLU A 162 21.74 13.56 3.56
C GLU A 162 20.54 13.56 4.51
N ILE A 163 19.59 12.65 4.30
CA ILE A 163 18.39 12.54 5.14
C ILE A 163 18.76 12.26 6.61
N MET A 164 19.68 11.32 6.84
CA MET A 164 20.10 10.95 8.20
C MET A 164 20.88 12.07 8.91
N ASN A 165 21.51 12.98 8.17
CA ASN A 165 22.24 14.12 8.74
C ASN A 165 21.34 15.33 9.05
N ASP A 166 20.26 15.53 8.29
CA ASP A 166 19.34 16.65 8.51
C ASP A 166 18.46 16.48 9.75
N ASP A 167 18.09 15.24 10.10
CA ASP A 167 17.36 14.95 11.35
C ASP A 167 18.20 15.28 12.60
N ASN A 168 19.52 15.11 12.54
CA ASN A 168 20.43 15.45 13.65
C ASN A 168 20.56 16.97 13.90
N ARG A 169 20.13 17.83 12.96
CA ARG A 169 20.21 19.30 13.12
C ARG A 169 19.00 19.89 13.82
N GLN A 170 17.82 19.25 13.71
CA GLN A 170 16.58 19.79 14.28
C GLN A 170 16.43 19.54 15.80
N ASP A 171 17.19 18.58 16.35
CA ASP A 171 17.20 18.28 17.79
C ASP A 171 18.20 19.14 18.59
N GLY A 172 19.02 19.95 17.92
CA GLY A 172 20.05 20.81 18.55
C GLY A 172 19.63 22.27 18.81
N GLU A 173 18.44 22.69 18.39
CA GLU A 173 17.94 24.08 18.52
C GLU A 173 16.71 24.22 19.44
N ARG A 174 16.53 23.34 20.43
CA ARG A 174 15.50 23.51 21.48
C ARG A 174 16.09 23.81 22.84
#